data_AF-A0A5J4LF59-F1
#
_entry.id   AF-A0A5J4LF59-F1
#
_cell.length_a   1.000
_cell.length_b   1.000
_cell.length_c   1.000
_cell.angle_alpha   90.00
_cell.angle_beta   90.00
_cell.angle_gamma   90.00
#
_symmetry.space_group_name_H-M   'P 1'
#
loop_
_entity.id
_entity.type
_entity.pdbx_description
1 polymer ?
#
loop_
_entity_poly.entity_id
_entity_poly.type
_entity_poly.pdbx_seq_one_letter_code
_entity_poly.pdbx_strand_id
1 'polypeptide(L)'
;MHCSRIRTALSARLDGEEPPPGLTPGRLDDHLAGCRDCRRWDARARALAAGLGRAAAHPEDDPAAADALLARLRAAAAGPGASGADTGGKRAG
;
A
#
# COMPACT_ATOMS: atom_id res chain seq x y z
N MET A 1 27.99 13.62 4.75
CA MET A 1 27.82 12.37 5.54
C MET A 1 26.77 12.48 6.66
N HIS A 2 26.46 13.66 7.22
CA HIS A 2 25.41 13.79 8.25
C HIS A 2 23.98 13.84 7.67
N CYS A 3 23.79 14.47 6.50
CA CYS A 3 22.47 14.66 5.91
C CYS A 3 21.78 13.36 5.49
N SER A 4 22.52 12.31 5.10
CA SER A 4 21.92 11.01 4.77
C SER A 4 21.25 10.39 5.99
N ARG A 5 21.95 10.37 7.14
CA ARG A 5 21.40 9.86 8.40
C ARG A 5 20.22 10.69 8.89
N ILE A 6 20.25 12.01 8.70
CA ILE A 6 19.10 12.89 8.98
C ILE A 6 17.91 12.56 8.07
N ARG A 7 18.13 12.36 6.77
CA ARG A 7 17.05 11.97 5.84
C ARG A 7 16.43 10.63 6.21
N THR A 8 17.23 9.65 6.65
CA THR A 8 16.71 8.39 7.20
C THR A 8 15.81 8.64 8.41
N ALA A 9 16.25 9.46 9.37
CA ALA A 9 15.43 9.77 10.55
C ALA A 9 14.15 10.55 10.21
N LEU A 10 14.20 11.44 9.21
CA LEU A 10 13.02 12.16 8.73
C LEU A 10 12.04 11.23 8.00
N SER A 11 12.53 10.23 7.26
CA SER A 11 11.68 9.18 6.67
C SER A 11 11.00 8.38 7.77
N ALA A 12 11.76 7.86 8.74
CA ALA A 12 11.20 7.12 9.87
C ALA A 12 10.09 7.93 10.57
N ARG A 13 10.32 9.22 10.86
CA ARG A 13 9.30 10.11 11.42
C ARG A 13 8.05 10.25 10.54
N LEU A 14 8.21 10.29 9.22
CA LEU A 14 7.10 10.38 8.27
C LEU A 14 6.26 9.10 8.25
N ASP A 15 6.93 7.96 8.38
CA ASP A 15 6.33 6.62 8.35
C ASP A 15 5.81 6.16 9.74
N GLY A 16 6.05 6.96 10.79
CA GLY A 16 5.68 6.63 12.18
C GLY A 16 6.63 5.65 12.87
N GLU A 17 7.82 5.45 12.32
CA GLU A 17 8.86 4.56 12.83
C GLU A 17 9.84 5.28 13.78
N GLU A 18 10.57 4.49 14.57
CA GLU A 18 11.60 4.98 15.47
C GLU A 18 12.84 5.46 14.67
N PRO A 19 13.39 6.66 14.96
CA PRO A 19 14.60 7.14 14.30
C PRO A 19 15.85 6.29 14.63
N PRO A 20 16.89 6.35 13.79
CA PRO A 20 18.16 5.70 14.07
C PRO A 20 18.73 6.10 15.45
N PRO A 21 19.39 5.17 16.18
CA PRO A 21 19.93 5.46 17.50
C PRO A 21 20.81 6.71 17.52
N GLY A 22 20.62 7.52 18.58
CA GLY A 22 21.33 8.78 18.80
C GLY A 22 20.77 9.99 18.02
N LEU A 23 19.72 9.81 17.22
CA LEU A 23 18.99 10.92 16.60
C LEU A 23 17.67 11.18 17.32
N THR A 24 17.67 12.19 18.18
CA THR A 24 16.47 12.62 18.91
C THR A 24 15.67 13.62 18.08
N PRO A 25 14.39 13.85 18.40
CA PRO A 25 13.59 14.86 17.72
C PRO A 25 14.23 16.26 17.71
N GLY A 26 14.75 16.71 18.86
CA GLY A 26 15.43 18.01 18.97
C GLY A 26 16.66 18.12 18.07
N ARG A 27 17.49 17.07 17.97
CA ARG A 27 18.65 17.06 17.06
C ARG A 27 18.25 17.16 15.58
N LEU A 28 17.10 16.59 15.21
CA LEU A 28 16.55 16.72 13.86
C LEU A 28 16.10 18.16 13.61
N ASP A 29 15.40 18.76 14.58
CA ASP A 29 14.86 20.11 14.45
C ASP A 29 16.01 21.15 14.39
N ASP A 30 17.05 20.99 15.21
CA ASP A 30 18.29 21.79 15.15
C ASP A 30 18.95 21.69 13.77
N HIS A 31 19.05 20.49 13.22
CA HIS A 31 19.60 20.30 11.88
C HIS A 31 18.73 20.96 10.80
N LEU A 32 17.41 20.87 10.93
CA LEU A 32 16.47 21.51 10.00
C LEU A 32 16.54 23.04 10.08
N ALA A 33 16.85 23.62 11.24
CA ALA A 33 17.10 25.06 11.35
C ALA A 33 18.33 25.48 10.52
N GLY A 34 19.42 24.69 10.55
CA GLY A 34 20.67 25.00 9.85
C GLY A 34 20.78 24.55 8.39
N CYS A 35 20.07 23.49 7.98
CA CYS A 35 20.31 22.84 6.68
C CYS A 35 19.15 23.03 5.68
N ARG A 36 19.35 23.93 4.71
CA ARG A 36 18.38 24.20 3.63
C ARG A 36 18.05 22.96 2.79
N ASP A 37 19.03 22.11 2.52
CA ASP A 37 18.83 20.93 1.66
C ASP A 37 17.94 19.89 2.34
N CYS A 38 18.12 19.68 3.65
CA CYS A 38 17.27 18.78 4.42
C CYS A 38 15.85 19.34 4.58
N ARG A 39 15.67 20.66 4.76
CA ARG A 39 14.33 21.28 4.71
C ARG A 39 13.63 21.06 3.37
N ARG A 40 14.34 21.28 2.26
CA ARG A 40 13.78 21.07 0.91
C ARG A 40 13.47 19.60 0.64
N TRP A 41 14.28 18.70 1.19
CA TRP A 41 14.05 17.26 1.07
C TRP A 41 12.80 16.85 1.87
N ASP A 42 12.69 17.26 3.14
CA ASP A 42 11.55 16.93 4.02
C ASP A 42 10.21 17.42 3.43
N ALA A 43 10.19 18.67 2.94
CA ALA A 43 9.00 19.23 2.29
C ALA A 43 8.55 18.39 1.07
N ARG A 44 9.51 17.90 0.27
CA ARG A 44 9.21 17.04 -0.89
C ARG A 44 8.74 15.65 -0.47
N ALA A 45 9.36 15.06 0.56
CA ALA A 45 8.96 13.77 1.09
C ALA A 45 7.52 13.80 1.62
N ARG A 46 7.16 14.82 2.40
CA ARG A 46 5.78 15.03 2.90
C ARG A 46 4.78 15.23 1.77
N ALA A 47 5.12 16.04 0.77
CA ALA A 47 4.25 16.26 -0.38
C ALA A 47 4.00 14.97 -1.17
N LEU A 48 5.05 14.14 -1.34
CA LEU A 48 4.95 12.84 -1.99
C LEU A 48 4.07 11.89 -1.18
N ALA A 49 4.32 11.73 0.12
CA ALA A 49 3.52 10.87 0.99
C ALA A 49 2.03 11.26 1.00
N ALA A 50 1.73 12.56 1.07
CA ALA A 50 0.36 13.05 0.97
C ALA A 50 -0.27 12.76 -0.42
N GLY A 51 0.51 12.85 -1.50
CA GLY A 51 0.07 12.47 -2.84
C GLY A 51 -0.26 10.99 -2.97
N LEU A 52 0.63 10.13 -2.45
CA LEU A 52 0.43 8.68 -2.42
C LEU A 52 -0.76 8.30 -1.55
N GLY A 53 -0.94 8.90 -0.37
CA GLY A 53 -2.09 8.65 0.49
C GLY A 53 -3.43 8.98 -0.19
N ARG A 54 -3.49 10.08 -0.96
CA ARG A 54 -4.69 10.42 -1.74
C ARG A 54 -4.96 9.43 -2.88
N ALA A 55 -3.92 8.96 -3.55
CA ALA A 55 -4.05 7.95 -4.60
C ALA A 55 -4.41 6.57 -4.01
N ALA A 56 -3.89 6.22 -2.83
CA ALA A 56 -4.23 4.99 -2.14
C ALA A 56 -5.67 5.01 -1.58
N ALA A 57 -6.20 6.18 -1.23
CA ALA A 57 -7.59 6.37 -0.82
C ALA A 57 -8.62 6.23 -1.98
N HIS A 58 -8.19 5.80 -3.18
CA HIS A 58 -9.10 5.29 -4.19
C HIS A 58 -9.82 4.01 -3.68
N PRO A 59 -11.03 3.68 -4.19
CA PRO A 59 -11.97 2.76 -3.54
C PRO A 59 -11.59 1.27 -3.69
N GLU A 60 -10.35 0.91 -3.41
CA GLU A 60 -9.90 -0.47 -3.24
C GLU A 60 -10.47 -1.06 -1.92
N ASP A 61 -10.91 -0.22 -0.99
CA ASP A 61 -11.69 -0.59 0.21
C ASP A 61 -13.22 -0.56 -0.04
N ASP A 62 -13.68 -0.70 -1.28
CA ASP A 62 -15.09 -0.99 -1.54
C ASP A 62 -15.33 -2.50 -1.34
N PRO A 63 -15.99 -2.92 -0.24
CA PRO A 63 -16.29 -4.33 -0.02
C PRO A 63 -17.09 -4.94 -1.19
N ALA A 64 -17.87 -4.13 -1.92
CA ALA A 64 -18.58 -4.59 -3.11
C ALA A 64 -17.62 -4.92 -4.28
N ALA A 65 -16.53 -4.18 -4.44
CA ALA A 65 -15.50 -4.47 -5.44
C ALA A 65 -14.73 -5.75 -5.09
N ALA A 66 -14.41 -5.95 -3.81
CA ALA A 66 -13.79 -7.19 -3.32
C ALA A 66 -14.70 -8.41 -3.52
N ASP A 67 -15.99 -8.28 -3.19
CA ASP A 67 -16.99 -9.33 -3.40
C ASP A 67 -17.17 -9.66 -4.89
N ALA A 68 -17.19 -8.65 -5.76
CA ALA A 68 -17.26 -8.84 -7.20
C ALA A 68 -16.05 -9.59 -7.75
N LEU A 69 -14.84 -9.27 -7.27
CA LEU A 69 -13.62 -9.99 -7.64
C LEU A 69 -13.67 -11.45 -7.18
N LEU A 70 -14.05 -11.70 -5.93
CA LEU A 70 -14.20 -13.05 -5.37
C LEU A 70 -15.24 -13.88 -6.15
N ALA A 71 -16.37 -13.29 -6.50
CA ALA A 71 -17.40 -13.95 -7.32
C ALA A 71 -16.84 -14.35 -8.69
N ARG A 72 -16.07 -13.47 -9.33
CA ARG A 72 -15.46 -13.71 -10.64
C ARG A 72 -14.41 -14.83 -10.60
N LEU A 73 -13.59 -14.87 -9.55
CA LEU A 73 -12.60 -15.93 -9.34
C LEU A 73 -13.27 -17.29 -9.09
N ARG A 74 -14.35 -17.33 -8.30
CA ARG A 74 -15.14 -18.56 -8.09
C ARG A 74 -15.78 -19.07 -9.39
N ALA A 75 -16.34 -18.17 -10.20
CA ALA A 75 -16.91 -18.54 -11.50
C ALA A 75 -15.86 -19.08 -12.46
N ALA A 76 -14.66 -18.49 -12.49
CA ALA A 76 -13.54 -18.98 -13.30
C ALA A 76 -13.06 -20.37 -12.83
N ALA A 77 -13.03 -20.61 -11.52
CA ALA A 77 -12.66 -21.91 -10.94
C ALA A 77 -13.72 -22.99 -11.19
N ALA A 78 -15.00 -22.62 -11.30
CA ALA A 78 -16.08 -23.56 -11.57
C ALA A 78 -16.05 -24.14 -13.00
N GLY A 79 -15.52 -23.38 -13.97
CA GLY A 79 -15.41 -23.79 -15.38
C GLY A 79 -16.74 -24.18 -16.06
N PRO A 80 -16.77 -24.34 -17.39
CA PRO A 80 -17.99 -24.75 -18.11
C PRO A 80 -18.32 -26.26 -17.98
N GLY A 81 -17.71 -26.98 -17.04
CA GLY A 81 -17.74 -28.45 -17.00
C GLY A 81 -18.85 -29.09 -16.14
N ALA A 82 -19.62 -28.30 -15.38
CA ALA A 82 -20.54 -28.85 -14.38
C ALA A 82 -22.03 -28.84 -14.78
N SER A 83 -22.35 -28.65 -16.08
CA SER A 83 -23.73 -28.74 -16.57
C SER A 83 -23.79 -29.53 -17.87
N GLY A 84 -23.79 -30.85 -17.74
CA GLY A 84 -23.82 -31.76 -18.88
C GLY A 84 -23.85 -33.24 -18.48
N ALA A 85 -24.70 -33.60 -17.52
CA ALA A 85 -24.98 -35.00 -17.21
C ALA A 85 -26.46 -35.20 -16.87
N ASP A 86 -27.31 -35.00 -17.88
CA ASP A 86 -28.66 -35.58 -17.98
C ASP A 86 -28.92 -35.74 -19.50
N THR A 87 -28.97 -36.91 -20.12
CA THR A 87 -30.05 -37.91 -20.06
C THR A 87 -29.65 -39.08 -20.99
N GLY A 88 -29.98 -40.31 -20.64
CA GLY A 88 -30.05 -41.43 -21.61
C GLY A 88 -29.51 -42.76 -21.07
N GLY A 89 -30.25 -43.86 -21.06
CA GLY A 89 -31.56 -44.14 -21.60
C GLY A 89 -31.95 -45.57 -21.22
N LYS A 90 -33.25 -45.74 -21.00
CA LYS A 90 -33.93 -47.03 -20.85
C LYS A 90 -33.51 -47.98 -21.99
N ARG A 91 -32.99 -49.17 -21.68
CA ARG A 91 -32.96 -50.30 -22.62
C ARG A 91 -33.76 -51.45 -22.04
N ALA A 92 -34.76 -51.85 -22.81
CA ALA A 92 -35.52 -53.07 -22.63
C ALA A 92 -34.64 -54.30 -22.88
N GLY A 93 -34.97 -55.38 -22.17
CA GLY A 93 -34.42 -56.72 -22.33
C GLY A 93 -35.16 -57.64 -21.38
#